data_AF-A0A1M7Z2T7-F1
#
_entry.id   AF-A0A1M7Z2T7-F1
#
_cell.length_a   1.000
_cell.length_b   1.000
_cell.length_c   1.000
_cell.angle_alpha   90.00
_cell.angle_beta   90.00
_cell.angle_gamma   90.00
#
_symmetry.space_group_name_H-M   'P 1'
#
loop_
_entity.id
_entity.type
_entity.pdbx_description
1 polymer ?
#
loop_
_entity_poly.entity_id
_entity_poly.type
_entity_poly.pdbx_seq_one_letter_code
_entity_poly.pdbx_strand_id
1 'polypeptide(L)'
;MILESKGIEGFTPDKISQLLLDKYQSTGTTTSDLKYAMTEIGLTTRVFQNSSTNTLLRLQRLVDKDNPAIVQLNMGNNYHFVVLDEIVAMPNKELLFKIRDPAKGVHYGLKQSDFESLWQHGDLLVTKPRN
;
A
#
# COMPACT_ATOMS: atom_id res chain seq x y z
N MET A 1 -0.15 2.32 -10.98
CA MET A 1 -0.44 3.34 -9.94
C MET A 1 0.81 3.90 -9.25
N ILE A 2 1.44 3.20 -8.29
CA ILE A 2 2.60 3.76 -7.55
C ILE A 2 3.80 4.05 -8.47
N LEU A 3 4.08 3.17 -9.43
CA LEU A 3 5.18 3.37 -10.39
C LEU A 3 4.92 4.59 -11.28
N GLU A 4 3.69 4.72 -11.79
CA GLU A 4 3.27 5.87 -12.60
C GLU A 4 3.35 7.18 -11.81
N SER A 5 2.93 7.20 -10.53
CA SER A 5 3.05 8.40 -9.70
C SER A 5 4.50 8.80 -9.41
N LYS A 6 5.44 7.85 -9.55
CA LYS A 6 6.89 8.09 -9.43
C LYS A 6 7.57 8.36 -10.78
N GLY A 7 6.81 8.42 -11.88
CA GLY A 7 7.36 8.59 -13.23
C GLY A 7 8.21 7.40 -13.71
N ILE A 8 8.04 6.22 -13.12
CA ILE A 8 8.74 5.01 -13.54
C ILE A 8 7.98 4.40 -14.70
N GLU A 9 8.51 4.60 -15.91
CA GLU A 9 7.92 4.11 -17.14
C GLU A 9 8.27 2.62 -17.42
N GLY A 10 7.58 2.02 -18.39
CA GLY A 10 7.90 0.69 -18.88
C GLY A 10 7.21 -0.49 -18.17
N PHE A 11 6.47 -0.24 -17.08
CA PHE A 11 5.74 -1.25 -16.30
C PHE A 11 4.22 -1.09 -16.45
N THR A 12 3.63 -1.76 -17.44
CA THR A 12 2.17 -1.84 -17.61
C THR A 12 1.56 -2.81 -16.58
N PRO A 13 0.25 -2.72 -16.30
CA PRO A 13 -0.44 -3.70 -15.45
C PRO A 13 -0.19 -5.15 -15.90
N ASP A 14 -0.18 -5.41 -17.20
CA ASP A 14 0.07 -6.76 -17.75
C ASP A 14 1.49 -7.25 -17.45
N LYS A 15 2.51 -6.40 -17.61
CA LYS A 15 3.90 -6.76 -17.27
C LYS A 15 4.07 -7.03 -15.78
N ILE A 16 3.43 -6.23 -14.93
CA ILE A 16 3.44 -6.44 -13.48
C ILE A 16 2.73 -7.75 -13.14
N SER A 17 1.61 -8.04 -13.80
CA SER A 17 0.85 -9.28 -13.60
C SER A 17 1.67 -10.49 -14.03
N GLN A 18 2.39 -10.40 -15.15
CA GLN A 18 3.30 -11.46 -15.62
C GLN A 18 4.45 -11.69 -14.62
N LEU A 19 5.08 -10.62 -14.11
CA LEU A 19 6.11 -10.72 -13.07
C LEU A 19 5.60 -11.43 -11.79
N LEU A 20 4.34 -11.24 -11.44
CA LEU A 20 3.70 -11.90 -10.31
C LEU A 20 3.32 -13.36 -10.63
N LEU A 21 2.78 -13.63 -11.83
CA LEU A 21 2.30 -14.94 -12.28
C LEU A 21 3.43 -15.94 -12.57
N ASP A 22 4.51 -15.50 -13.22
CA ASP A 22 5.63 -16.38 -13.62
C ASP A 22 6.32 -17.04 -12.42
N LYS A 23 6.15 -16.44 -11.24
CA LYS A 23 6.86 -16.88 -10.03
C LYS A 23 5.96 -17.53 -8.98
N TYR A 24 4.67 -17.23 -8.97
CA TYR A 24 3.75 -17.70 -7.92
C TYR A 24 2.42 -18.14 -8.55
N GLN A 25 2.27 -19.45 -8.75
CA GLN A 25 1.05 -20.10 -9.27
C GLN A 25 -0.11 -20.11 -8.25
N SER A 26 -0.31 -19.01 -7.50
CA SER A 26 -1.33 -18.90 -6.46
C SER A 26 -2.62 -18.27 -6.99
N THR A 27 -3.73 -18.57 -6.33
CA THR A 27 -5.08 -18.02 -6.61
C THR A 27 -5.22 -16.53 -6.26
N GLY A 28 -4.13 -15.86 -5.88
CA GLY A 28 -4.08 -14.44 -5.51
C GLY A 28 -2.65 -13.99 -5.21
N THR A 29 -2.45 -12.66 -5.16
CA THR A 29 -1.16 -12.04 -4.86
C THR A 29 -0.97 -11.88 -3.35
N THR A 30 0.18 -12.26 -2.82
CA THR A 30 0.56 -12.02 -1.41
C THR A 30 1.46 -10.78 -1.27
N THR A 31 1.58 -10.27 -0.05
CA THR A 31 2.55 -9.21 0.31
C THR A 31 3.98 -9.57 -0.08
N SER A 32 4.36 -10.85 0.08
CA SER A 32 5.70 -11.34 -0.28
C SER A 32 5.94 -11.24 -1.78
N ASP A 33 4.93 -11.53 -2.60
CA ASP A 33 5.01 -11.45 -4.06
C ASP A 33 5.14 -10.00 -4.50
N LEU A 34 4.37 -9.09 -3.88
CA LEU A 34 4.48 -7.65 -4.12
C LEU A 34 5.87 -7.12 -3.72
N LYS A 35 6.39 -7.53 -2.57
CA LYS A 35 7.73 -7.14 -2.12
C LYS A 35 8.79 -7.58 -3.13
N TYR A 36 8.68 -8.81 -3.63
CA TYR A 36 9.59 -9.33 -4.64
C TYR A 36 9.49 -8.55 -5.95
N ALA A 37 8.28 -8.37 -6.50
CA ALA A 37 8.09 -7.63 -7.74
C ALA A 37 8.66 -6.20 -7.63
N MET A 38 8.45 -5.51 -6.52
CA MET A 38 9.02 -4.19 -6.28
C MET A 38 10.55 -4.21 -6.25
N THR A 39 11.16 -5.28 -5.72
CA THR A 39 12.62 -5.45 -5.70
C THR A 39 13.19 -5.63 -7.11
N GLU A 40 12.55 -6.44 -7.95
CA GLU A 40 12.92 -6.63 -9.37
C GLU A 40 12.82 -5.33 -10.18
N ILE A 41 11.86 -4.48 -9.82
CA ILE A 41 11.66 -3.15 -10.43
C ILE A 41 12.70 -2.12 -9.93
N GLY A 42 13.58 -2.50 -9.00
CA GLY A 42 14.61 -1.63 -8.45
C GLY A 42 14.12 -0.72 -7.31
N LEU A 43 12.99 -1.03 -6.69
CA LEU A 43 12.50 -0.34 -5.50
C LEU A 43 12.90 -1.08 -4.23
N THR A 44 13.12 -0.31 -3.16
CA THR A 44 13.29 -0.83 -1.81
C THR A 44 11.94 -0.81 -1.10
N THR A 45 11.51 -1.97 -0.60
CA THR A 45 10.26 -2.14 0.14
C THR A 45 10.51 -2.50 1.60
N ARG A 46 9.76 -1.85 2.50
CA ARG A 46 9.67 -2.25 3.91
C ARG A 46 8.24 -2.68 4.22
N VAL A 47 8.11 -3.85 4.84
CA VAL A 47 6.82 -4.40 5.28
C VAL A 47 6.62 -4.05 6.74
N PHE A 48 5.46 -3.50 7.05
CA PHE A 48 5.00 -3.19 8.40
C PHE A 48 3.77 -4.03 8.70
N GLN A 49 3.77 -4.68 9.85
CA GLN A 49 2.62 -5.38 10.39
C GLN A 49 2.01 -4.55 11.51
N ASN A 50 0.69 -4.45 11.51
CA ASN A 50 -0.03 -3.76 12.56
C ASN A 50 0.14 -4.53 13.89
N SER A 51 0.94 -3.99 14.80
CA SER A 51 1.27 -4.64 16.08
C SER A 51 1.19 -3.71 17.29
N SER A 52 0.98 -2.40 17.08
CA SER A 52 0.92 -1.38 18.14
C SER A 52 0.67 0.04 17.61
N THR A 53 0.28 0.96 18.49
CA THR A 53 0.20 2.42 18.26
C THR A 53 1.49 3.03 17.68
N ASN A 54 2.65 2.49 18.04
CA ASN A 54 3.94 2.93 17.50
C ASN A 54 4.06 2.69 15.99
N THR A 55 3.32 1.71 15.45
CA THR A 55 3.28 1.43 14.01
C THR A 55 2.61 2.58 13.28
N LEU A 56 1.49 3.10 13.79
CA LEU A 56 0.76 4.21 13.17
C LEU A 56 1.60 5.51 13.08
N LEU A 57 2.30 5.85 14.17
CA LEU A 57 3.21 7.01 14.18
C LEU A 57 4.37 6.85 13.20
N ARG A 58 4.86 5.62 13.02
CA ARG A 58 5.87 5.33 11.99
C ARG A 58 5.30 5.49 10.58
N LEU A 59 4.08 5.06 10.33
CA LEU A 59 3.42 5.22 9.03
C LEU A 59 3.27 6.70 8.66
N GLN A 60 2.84 7.54 9.60
CA GLN A 60 2.73 9.00 9.38
C GLN A 60 4.04 9.65 8.92
N ARG A 61 5.19 9.11 9.37
CA ARG A 61 6.52 9.61 8.97
C ARG A 61 7.03 9.03 7.66
N LEU A 62 6.42 7.96 7.19
CA LEU A 62 6.91 7.18 6.05
C LEU A 62 6.02 7.30 4.81
N VAL A 63 4.75 7.67 4.99
CA VAL A 63 3.75 7.74 3.94
C VAL A 63 3.32 9.18 3.73
N ASP A 64 3.66 9.69 2.56
CA ASP A 64 3.31 11.00 2.03
C ASP A 64 3.08 10.90 0.53
N LYS A 65 2.68 12.00 -0.12
CA LYS A 65 2.35 12.03 -1.56
C LYS A 65 3.47 11.50 -2.46
N ASP A 66 4.74 11.66 -2.04
CA ASP A 66 5.89 11.22 -2.81
C ASP A 66 6.26 9.75 -2.50
N ASN A 67 5.79 9.23 -1.36
CA ASN A 67 6.07 7.90 -0.84
C ASN A 67 4.78 7.14 -0.45
N PRO A 68 3.90 6.83 -1.43
CA PRO A 68 2.70 6.06 -1.14
C PRO A 68 3.05 4.63 -0.69
N ALA A 69 2.13 4.03 0.05
CA ALA A 69 2.25 2.65 0.52
C ALA A 69 1.14 1.76 -0.06
N ILE A 70 1.44 0.48 -0.25
CA ILE A 70 0.42 -0.53 -0.52
C ILE A 70 -0.05 -1.05 0.82
N VAL A 71 -1.36 -1.08 1.04
CA VAL A 71 -1.98 -1.55 2.29
C VAL A 71 -2.95 -2.66 1.97
N GLN A 72 -2.89 -3.73 2.74
CA GLN A 72 -3.91 -4.77 2.71
C GLN A 72 -5.00 -4.44 3.73
N LEU A 73 -6.23 -4.21 3.29
CA LEU A 73 -7.37 -3.98 4.17
C LEU A 73 -8.27 -5.22 4.23
N ASN A 74 -8.77 -5.52 5.42
CA ASN A 74 -9.80 -6.52 5.62
C ASN A 74 -11.17 -5.92 5.26
N MET A 75 -11.75 -6.38 4.15
CA MET A 75 -13.07 -5.96 3.67
C MET A 75 -14.13 -7.05 3.91
N GLY A 76 -14.10 -7.66 5.10
CA GLY A 76 -15.00 -8.74 5.51
C GLY A 76 -14.39 -10.12 5.29
N ASN A 77 -14.87 -10.85 4.27
CA ASN A 77 -14.38 -12.22 3.99
C ASN A 77 -13.13 -12.24 3.11
N ASN A 78 -12.69 -11.08 2.59
CA ASN A 78 -11.57 -10.97 1.68
C ASN A 78 -10.62 -9.86 2.11
N TYR A 79 -9.34 -10.07 1.87
CA TYR A 79 -8.33 -9.02 1.93
C TYR A 79 -8.23 -8.31 0.59
N HIS A 80 -8.14 -6.99 0.63
CA HIS A 80 -8.08 -6.14 -0.55
C HIS A 80 -6.87 -5.22 -0.49
N PHE A 81 -6.05 -5.19 -1.53
CA PHE A 81 -4.92 -4.27 -1.61
C PHE A 81 -5.37 -2.92 -2.15
N VAL A 82 -5.02 -1.86 -1.42
CA VAL A 82 -5.25 -0.47 -1.78
C VAL A 82 -3.95 0.33 -1.71
N VAL A 83 -3.94 1.52 -2.30
CA VAL A 83 -2.82 2.46 -2.15
C VAL A 83 -3.18 3.50 -1.10
N LEU A 84 -2.36 3.62 -0.05
CA LEU A 84 -2.40 4.73 0.88
C LEU A 84 -1.48 5.84 0.35
N ASP A 85 -2.09 6.91 -0.14
CA ASP A 85 -1.41 8.03 -0.79
C ASP A 85 -0.76 8.98 0.23
N GLU A 86 -1.50 9.38 1.26
CA GLU A 86 -1.00 10.27 2.31
C GLU A 86 -1.82 10.16 3.60
N ILE A 87 -1.22 10.55 4.72
CA ILE A 87 -1.89 10.67 6.02
C ILE A 87 -1.88 12.14 6.42
N VAL A 88 -3.06 12.74 6.60
CA VAL A 88 -3.22 14.18 6.85
C VAL A 88 -3.83 14.41 8.23
N ALA A 89 -3.23 15.33 9.01
CA ALA A 89 -3.83 15.79 10.25
C ALA A 89 -5.00 16.76 9.98
N MET A 90 -6.16 16.44 10.54
CA MET A 90 -7.36 17.27 10.45
C MET A 90 -7.38 18.34 11.56
N PRO A 91 -8.14 19.45 11.40
CA PRO A 91 -8.23 20.52 12.39
C PRO A 91 -8.69 20.06 13.79
N ASN A 92 -9.48 18.98 13.85
CA ASN A 92 -9.96 18.36 15.09
C ASN A 92 -8.94 17.39 15.74
N LYS A 93 -7.68 17.38 15.27
CA LYS A 93 -6.59 16.47 15.71
C LYS A 93 -6.79 15.00 15.35
N GLU A 94 -7.81 14.67 14.54
CA GLU A 94 -7.98 13.35 13.94
C GLU A 94 -7.07 13.20 12.72
N LEU A 95 -6.75 11.97 12.33
CA LEU A 95 -6.00 11.69 11.11
C LEU A 95 -6.94 11.20 10.01
N LEU A 96 -6.71 11.71 8.80
CA LEU A 96 -7.36 11.28 7.57
C LEU A 96 -6.37 10.50 6.71
N PHE A 97 -6.68 9.24 6.45
CA PHE A 97 -5.93 8.34 5.59
C PHE A 97 -6.51 8.42 4.19
N LYS A 98 -5.78 9.01 3.23
CA LYS A 98 -6.23 9.12 1.85
C LYS A 98 -5.87 7.87 1.08
N ILE A 99 -6.89 7.19 0.59
CA ILE A 99 -6.79 5.88 -0.03
C ILE A 99 -7.24 5.97 -1.48
N ARG A 100 -6.53 5.25 -2.33
CA ARG A 100 -6.89 5.02 -3.73
C ARG A 100 -7.13 3.53 -3.92
N ASP A 101 -8.34 3.19 -4.29
CA ASP A 101 -8.76 1.80 -4.51
C ASP A 101 -8.62 1.43 -5.99
N PRO A 102 -7.70 0.52 -6.35
CA PRO A 102 -7.47 0.14 -7.74
C PRO A 102 -8.67 -0.57 -8.39
N ALA A 103 -9.54 -1.23 -7.61
CA ALA A 103 -10.69 -1.94 -8.15
C ALA A 103 -11.84 -0.98 -8.52
N LYS A 104 -11.95 0.14 -7.81
CA LYS A 104 -13.02 1.12 -8.01
C LYS A 104 -12.58 2.33 -8.84
N GLY A 105 -11.27 2.56 -8.94
CA GLY A 105 -10.73 3.80 -9.52
C GLY A 105 -11.09 5.05 -8.71
N VAL A 106 -11.47 4.88 -7.43
CA VAL A 106 -11.96 5.95 -6.56
C VAL A 106 -10.91 6.31 -5.51
N HIS A 107 -10.82 7.60 -5.23
CA HIS A 107 -10.11 8.14 -4.08
C HIS A 107 -11.09 8.45 -2.95
N TYR A 108 -10.79 7.99 -1.74
CA TYR A 108 -11.59 8.29 -0.55
C TYR A 108 -10.71 8.47 0.69
N GLY A 109 -11.28 9.07 1.74
CA GLY A 109 -10.62 9.24 3.03
C GLY A 109 -11.22 8.31 4.08
N LEU A 110 -10.37 7.66 4.87
CA LEU A 110 -10.78 6.97 6.09
C LEU A 110 -10.28 7.74 7.31
N LYS A 111 -11.12 7.87 8.33
CA LYS A 111 -10.68 8.35 9.64
C LYS A 111 -9.78 7.29 10.29
N GLN A 112 -8.96 7.72 11.25
CA GLN A 112 -8.01 6.83 11.92
C GLN A 112 -8.67 5.55 12.46
N SER A 113 -9.79 5.67 13.17
CA SER A 113 -10.50 4.52 13.74
C SER A 113 -10.97 3.54 12.67
N ASP A 114 -11.48 4.05 11.54
CA ASP A 114 -12.01 3.23 10.45
C ASP A 114 -10.86 2.50 9.75
N PHE A 115 -9.75 3.21 9.50
CA PHE A 115 -8.56 2.62 8.91
C PHE A 115 -7.96 1.53 9.80
N GLU A 116 -7.77 1.81 11.10
CA GLU A 116 -7.23 0.85 12.06
C GLU A 116 -8.13 -0.39 12.18
N SER A 117 -9.46 -0.22 12.12
CA SER A 117 -10.42 -1.33 12.13
C SER A 117 -10.28 -2.23 10.90
N LEU A 118 -10.00 -1.66 9.72
CA LEU A 118 -9.83 -2.44 8.50
C LEU A 118 -8.41 -3.04 8.38
N TRP A 119 -7.40 -2.43 9.00
CA TRP A 119 -5.99 -2.81 8.85
C TRP A 119 -5.47 -3.79 9.93
N GLN A 120 -6.33 -4.33 10.81
CA GLN A 120 -5.91 -5.14 11.97
C GLN A 120 -5.02 -6.36 11.65
N HIS A 121 -5.12 -6.91 10.44
CA HIS A 121 -4.36 -8.08 10.01
C HIS A 121 -3.65 -7.88 8.66
N GLY A 122 -3.57 -6.64 8.20
CA GLY A 122 -3.00 -6.31 6.92
C GLY A 122 -1.50 -6.05 6.99
N ASP A 123 -0.78 -6.48 5.96
CA ASP A 123 0.55 -5.96 5.72
C ASP A 123 0.48 -4.57 5.06
N LEU A 124 1.49 -3.75 5.33
CA LEU A 124 1.71 -2.48 4.66
C LEU A 124 3.10 -2.44 4.06
N LEU A 125 3.20 -2.16 2.76
CA LEU A 125 4.45 -2.05 2.02
C LEU A 125 4.73 -0.58 1.69
N VAL A 126 5.74 0.02 2.33
CA VAL A 126 6.25 1.33 1.95
C VAL A 126 7.32 1.15 0.88
N THR A 127 7.18 1.88 -0.23
CA THR A 127 8.10 1.80 -1.39
C THR A 127 8.95 3.06 -1.49
N LYS A 128 10.27 2.90 -1.61
CA LYS A 128 11.20 3.99 -1.92
C LYS A 128 12.12 3.60 -3.08
N PRO A 129 12.55 4.56 -3.92
CA PRO A 129 13.65 4.31 -4.85
C PRO A 129 14.86 3.75 -4.10
N ARG A 130 15.53 2.78 -4.73
CA ARG A 130 16.82 2.26 -4.26
C ARG A 130 17.88 3.27 -4.70
N ASN A 131 18.13 4.29 -3.87
CA ASN A 131 19.29 5.16 -4.06
C ASN A 131 20.56 4.32 -4.25
#